data_AF-A0A434D3L2-F1
#
_entry.id   AF-A0A434D3L2-F1
#
_cell.length_a   1.000
_cell.length_b   1.000
_cell.length_c   1.000
_cell.angle_alpha   90.00
_cell.angle_beta   90.00
_cell.angle_gamma   90.00
#
_symmetry.space_group_name_H-M   'P 1'
#
loop_
_entity.id
_entity.type
_entity.pdbx_description
1 polymer ?
#
loop_
_entity_poly.entity_id
_entity_poly.type
_entity_poly.pdbx_seq_one_letter_code
_entity_poly.pdbx_strand_id
1 'polypeptide(L)' 'MRLMFVPPLMPTLVEKPPESGVWLHELKFDGYRSQMIVDESGTRIFTRRGLDWTAKYRDLAAASKSLDAD' A
#
# COMPACT_ATOMS: atom_id res chain seq x y z
N MET A 1 -1.46 -3.96 19.16
CA MET A 1 -0.82 -5.19 18.61
C MET A 1 0.08 -4.83 17.43
N ARG A 2 1.28 -5.42 17.29
CA ARG A 2 2.17 -5.11 16.15
C ARG A 2 1.74 -5.85 14.88
N LEU A 3 1.25 -5.10 13.90
CA LEU A 3 0.89 -5.59 12.58
C LEU A 3 2.15 -5.90 11.75
N MET A 4 2.01 -6.91 10.89
CA MET A 4 3.07 -7.44 10.03
C MET A 4 2.82 -7.07 8.56
N PHE A 5 3.89 -7.04 7.78
CA PHE A 5 3.81 -6.88 6.33
C PHE A 5 2.94 -7.97 5.70
N VAL A 6 1.99 -7.58 4.86
CA VAL A 6 1.16 -8.47 4.06
C VAL A 6 1.56 -8.33 2.59
N PRO A 7 2.11 -9.37 1.94
CA PRO A 7 2.47 -9.31 0.54
C PRO A 7 1.30 -8.83 -0.33
N PRO A 8 1.48 -7.79 -1.17
CA PRO A 8 0.42 -7.30 -2.05
C PRO A 8 -0.02 -8.37 -3.05
N LEU A 9 -1.32 -8.38 -3.36
CA LEU A 9 -1.83 -9.13 -4.50
C LEU A 9 -1.21 -8.61 -5.80
N MET A 10 -0.93 -9.53 -6.71
CA MET A 10 -0.41 -9.23 -8.04
C MET A 10 -1.55 -9.27 -9.05
N PRO A 11 -1.74 -8.23 -9.88
CA PRO A 11 -2.76 -8.25 -10.92
C PRO A 11 -2.44 -9.36 -11.92
N THR A 12 -3.47 -10.08 -12.35
CA THR A 12 -3.38 -11.01 -13.48
C THR A 12 -3.28 -10.20 -14.77
N LEU A 13 -2.23 -10.46 -15.55
CA LEU A 13 -2.07 -9.82 -16.86
C LEU A 13 -3.10 -10.40 -17.84
N VAL A 14 -3.88 -9.51 -18.45
CA VAL A 14 -4.88 -9.84 -19.47
C VAL A 14 -4.78 -8.83 -20.62
N GLU A 15 -5.22 -9.22 -21.82
CA GLU A 15 -5.14 -8.36 -23.01
C GLU A 15 -6.10 -7.18 -22.95
N LYS A 16 -7.29 -7.37 -22.37
CA LYS A 16 -8.33 -6.36 -22.23
C LYS A 16 -8.87 -6.34 -20.81
N PRO A 17 -9.16 -5.17 -20.23
CA PRO A 17 -9.81 -5.11 -18.93
C PRO A 17 -11.17 -5.80 -18.99
N PRO A 18 -11.59 -6.48 -17.92
CA PRO A 18 -12.90 -7.12 -17.87
C PRO A 18 -14.02 -6.08 -18.01
N GLU A 19 -15.09 -6.50 -18.69
CA GLU A 19 -16.29 -5.69 -18.89
C GLU A 19 -17.05 -5.49 -17.55
N SER A 20 -17.81 -4.40 -17.46
CA SER A 20 -18.52 -3.98 -16.25
C SER A 20 -19.50 -5.03 -15.74
N GLY A 21 -19.83 -4.97 -14.44
CA GLY A 21 -20.77 -5.88 -13.78
C GLY A 21 -20.36 -6.03 -12.32
N VAL A 22 -19.53 -7.03 -12.05
CA VAL A 22 -18.90 -7.23 -10.73
C VAL A 22 -17.54 -6.54 -10.59
N TRP A 23 -17.08 -5.86 -11.65
CA TRP A 23 -15.75 -5.25 -11.72
C TRP A 23 -15.81 -3.76 -11.43
N LEU A 24 -14.90 -3.31 -10.55
CA LEU A 24 -14.56 -1.90 -10.35
C LEU A 24 -13.29 -1.59 -11.16
N HIS A 25 -13.21 -0.39 -11.74
CA HIS A 25 -12.05 0.07 -12.50
C HIS A 25 -11.38 1.25 -11.79
N GLU A 26 -10.06 1.16 -11.62
CA GLU A 26 -9.23 2.21 -11.04
C GLU A 26 -8.14 2.64 -12.04
N LEU A 27 -7.69 3.89 -11.94
CA LEU A 27 -6.56 4.38 -12.73
C LEU A 27 -5.27 3.65 -12.34
N LYS A 28 -4.53 3.16 -13.35
CA LYS A 28 -3.21 2.57 -13.13
C LYS A 28 -2.16 3.66 -13.00
N PHE A 29 -1.62 3.83 -11.80
CA PHE A 29 -0.45 4.66 -11.57
C PHE A 29 0.84 3.89 -11.86
N ASP A 30 1.83 4.57 -12.45
CA ASP A 30 3.18 4.00 -12.64
C ASP A 30 4.12 4.53 -11.56
N GLY A 31 4.64 3.62 -10.74
CA GLY A 31 5.40 3.97 -9.55
C GLY A 31 5.71 2.75 -8.69
N TYR A 32 6.19 3.00 -7.46
CA TYR A 32 6.52 1.94 -6.53
C TYR A 32 5.30 1.54 -5.70
N ARG A 33 4.87 0.27 -5.81
CA ARG A 33 3.87 -0.29 -4.89
C ARG A 33 4.45 -0.31 -3.48
N SER A 34 3.75 0.34 -2.55
CA SER A 34 4.12 0.42 -1.14
C SER A 34 2.93 0.08 -0.24
N GLN A 35 3.20 -0.48 0.93
CA GLN A 35 2.23 -0.76 1.98
C GLN A 35 2.60 0.07 3.20
N MET A 36 1.70 0.96 3.63
CA MET A 36 1.81 1.67 4.89
C MET A 36 1.07 0.88 5.97
N ILE A 37 1.76 0.62 7.08
CA ILE A 37 1.18 0.05 8.29
C ILE A 37 1.19 1.15 9.33
N VAL A 38 0.02 1.47 9.87
CA VAL A 38 -0.17 2.36 11.02
C VAL A 38 -0.79 1.50 12.12
N ASP A 39 -0.09 1.42 13.25
CA ASP A 39 -0.55 0.75 14.47
C ASP A 39 0.10 1.43 15.69
N GLU A 40 -0.13 0.87 16.89
CA GLU A 40 0.47 1.34 18.15
C GLU A 40 2.01 1.44 18.14
N SER A 41 2.70 0.70 17.25
CA SER A 41 4.17 0.78 17.10
C SER A 41 4.62 1.91 16.17
N GLY A 42 3.68 2.70 15.65
CA GLY A 42 3.90 3.81 14.73
C GLY A 42 3.85 3.39 13.25
N THR A 43 4.15 4.36 12.37
CA THR A 43 4.07 4.15 10.92
C THR A 43 5.31 3.46 10.37
N ARG A 44 5.09 2.40 9.59
CA ARG A 44 6.12 1.73 8.78
C ARG A 44 5.65 1.63 7.33
N ILE A 45 6.53 1.88 6.37
CA ILE A 45 6.19 1.84 4.94
C ILE A 45 7.10 0.85 4.23
N PHE A 46 6.50 -0.21 3.70
CA PHE A 46 7.21 -1.30 3.03
C PHE A 46 7.08 -1.20 1.51
N THR A 47 8.11 -1.66 0.79
CA THR A 47 8.02 -1.92 -0.66
C THR A 47 7.19 -3.16 -0.96
N ARG A 48 6.86 -3.41 -2.23
CA ARG A 48 6.23 -4.67 -2.70
C ARG A 48 6.93 -5.95 -2.21
N ARG A 49 8.23 -5.90 -1.92
CA ARG A 49 9.02 -7.06 -1.45
C ARG A 49 9.24 -7.08 0.07
N GLY A 50 8.61 -6.19 0.82
CA GLY A 50 8.74 -6.14 2.28
C GLY A 50 9.96 -5.39 2.80
N LEU A 51 10.74 -4.71 1.94
CA LEU A 51 11.83 -3.84 2.40
C LEU A 51 11.26 -2.59 3.07
N ASP A 52 11.79 -2.22 4.24
CA ASP A 52 11.41 -1.01 4.96
C ASP A 52 11.98 0.25 4.27
N TRP A 53 11.09 1.12 3.80
CA TRP A 53 11.37 2.40 3.15
C TRP A 53 10.82 3.58 3.95
N THR A 54 10.52 3.41 5.24
CA THR A 54 9.96 4.46 6.10
C THR A 54 10.82 5.72 6.09
N ALA A 55 12.15 5.58 6.17
CA ALA A 55 13.07 6.72 6.12
C ALA A 55 13.04 7.45 4.76
N LYS A 56 12.84 6.72 3.65
CA LYS A 56 12.74 7.29 2.30
C LYS A 56 11.43 8.07 2.13
N TYR A 57 10.38 7.68 2.85
CA TYR A 57 9.06 8.27 2.82
C TYR A 57 8.72 9.04 4.11
N ARG A 58 9.71 9.70 4.72
CA ARG A 58 9.54 10.40 6.01
C ARG A 58 8.35 11.37 6.03
N ASP A 59 8.08 12.06 4.92
CA ASP A 59 7.00 13.05 4.85
C ASP A 59 5.62 12.35 4.85
N LEU A 60 5.51 11.19 4.21
CA LEU A 60 4.30 10.34 4.27
C LEU A 60 4.12 9.71 5.65
N ALA A 61 5.22 9.28 6.29
CA ALA A 61 5.20 8.75 7.65
C ALA A 61 4.88 9.84 8.71
N ALA A 62 5.13 11.11 8.41
CA ALA A 62 4.68 12.22 9.24
C ALA A 62 3.20 12.51 9.00
N ALA A 63 2.76 12.54 7.74
CA ALA A 63 1.37 12.78 7.36
C ALA A 63 0.41 11.72 7.90
N SER A 64 0.84 10.45 7.98
CA SER A 64 0.03 9.35 8.51
C SER A 64 -0.39 9.53 9.97
N LYS A 65 0.31 10.36 10.75
CA LYS A 65 -0.07 10.67 12.14
C LYS A 65 -1.40 11.43 12.26
N SER A 66 -1.91 11.97 11.16
CA SER A 66 -3.22 12.61 11.10
C SER A 66 -4.36 11.62 10.80
N LEU A 67 -4.03 10.37 10.49
CA LEU A 67 -5.02 9.33 10.24
C LEU A 67 -5.53 8.81 11.58
N ASP A 68 -6.85 8.73 11.71
CA ASP A 68 -7.53 8.08 12.83
C ASP A 68 -7.52 6.56 12.57
N ALA A 69 -6.38 5.95 12.89
CA ALA A 69 -6.14 4.52 12.72
C ALA A 69 -5.79 3.92 14.08
N ASP A 70 -6.78 3.28 14.71
CA ASP A 70 -6.66 2.53 15.96
C ASP A 70 -5.84 1.23 15.79
#